data_AF-A0A1J1IKY4-F1
#
_entry.id   AF-A0A1J1IKY4-F1
#
_cell.length_a   1.000
_cell.length_b   1.000
_cell.length_c   1.000
_cell.angle_alpha   90.00
_cell.angle_beta   90.00
_cell.angle_gamma   90.00
#
_symmetry.space_group_name_H-M   'P 1'
#
loop_
_entity.id
_entity.type
_entity.pdbx_description
1 polymer ?
#
loop_
_entity_poly.entity_id
_entity_poly.type
_entity_poly.pdbx_seq_one_letter_code
_entity_poly.pdbx_strand_id
1 'polypeptide(L)'
;MLKLCNLRVLPNYVNTKFIHTSGSNFIDHKWREANRLCRNPNTEGPLTDLPDFTYMDGRPTPFGRAQKFRLINQQRLAEKIYTGTKEIEFAINRHKKLKEDEIKNKQDILDSKFKRKGHHLLQKNE
;
A
#
# COMPACT_ATOMS: atom_id res chain seq x y z
N MET A 1 34.18 54.70 -27.93
CA MET A 1 33.22 55.45 -28.77
C MET A 1 32.33 54.42 -29.45
N LEU A 2 31.01 54.48 -29.17
CA LEU A 2 29.88 53.99 -29.96
C LEU A 2 29.79 52.49 -30.34
N LYS A 3 28.65 51.84 -30.53
CA LYS A 3 27.25 51.90 -30.06
C LYS A 3 26.55 50.78 -30.90
N LEU A 4 25.45 50.24 -30.38
CA LEU A 4 24.38 49.52 -31.13
C LEU A 4 24.62 48.02 -31.36
N CYS A 5 24.01 47.13 -30.56
CA CYS A 5 22.60 46.72 -30.60
C CYS A 5 22.21 46.06 -31.93
N ASN A 6 22.07 44.75 -31.92
CA ASN A 6 21.13 44.03 -32.79
C ASN A 6 20.54 42.85 -32.01
N LEU A 7 19.60 43.18 -31.11
CA LEU A 7 18.62 42.24 -30.57
C LEU A 7 17.68 41.85 -31.71
N ARG A 8 17.94 40.71 -32.35
CA ARG A 8 16.93 40.06 -33.20
C ARG A 8 16.08 39.15 -32.31
N VAL A 9 15.21 39.77 -31.51
CA VAL A 9 14.13 39.06 -30.84
C VAL A 9 13.00 38.94 -31.85
N LEU A 10 12.88 37.75 -32.46
CA LEU A 10 11.64 37.40 -33.14
C LEU A 10 10.54 37.30 -32.08
N PRO A 11 9.36 37.91 -32.27
CA PRO A 11 8.25 37.70 -31.37
C PRO A 11 7.79 36.25 -31.55
N ASN A 12 8.18 35.38 -30.63
CA ASN A 12 7.51 34.09 -30.48
C ASN A 12 6.08 34.41 -30.06
N TYR A 13 5.16 34.27 -31.02
CA TYR A 13 3.74 34.37 -30.82
C TYR A 13 3.29 33.15 -30.01
N VAL A 14 3.50 33.19 -28.69
CA VAL A 14 3.03 32.15 -27.79
C VAL A 14 1.53 32.37 -27.56
N ASN A 15 0.74 31.78 -28.43
CA ASN A 15 -0.71 31.77 -28.32
C ASN A 15 -1.11 30.68 -27.30
N THR A 16 -0.94 30.94 -26.00
CA THR A 16 -1.46 30.06 -24.94
C THR A 16 -2.79 30.60 -24.42
N LYS A 17 -3.84 30.46 -25.23
CA LYS A 17 -5.22 30.52 -24.72
C LYS A 17 -5.60 29.16 -24.11
N PHE A 18 -4.97 28.81 -22.99
CA PHE A 18 -5.48 27.79 -22.08
C PHE A 18 -6.01 28.49 -20.83
N ILE A 19 -7.21 29.07 -20.94
CA ILE A 19 -7.97 29.44 -19.75
C ILE A 19 -8.52 28.13 -19.19
N HIS A 20 -7.90 27.63 -18.13
CA HIS A 20 -8.39 26.46 -17.41
C HIS A 20 -9.73 26.84 -16.76
N THR A 21 -10.83 26.20 -17.19
CA THR A 21 -12.19 26.50 -16.68
C THR A 21 -12.50 25.83 -15.34
N SER A 22 -11.62 24.96 -14.82
CA SER A 22 -11.82 24.44 -13.46
C SER A 22 -11.34 25.48 -12.45
N GLY A 23 -12.25 25.95 -11.59
CA GLY A 23 -11.87 26.73 -10.42
C GLY A 23 -10.84 25.98 -9.58
N SER A 24 -9.84 26.69 -9.05
CA SER A 24 -9.00 26.14 -7.98
C SER A 24 -9.92 25.76 -6.83
N ASN A 25 -9.96 24.49 -6.44
CA ASN A 25 -10.68 24.07 -5.24
C ASN A 25 -10.05 24.79 -4.05
N PHE A 26 -10.73 25.82 -3.52
CA PHE A 26 -10.32 26.56 -2.32
C PHE A 26 -10.61 25.75 -1.05
N ILE A 27 -10.35 24.44 -1.09
CA ILE A 27 -10.53 23.54 0.05
C ILE A 27 -9.15 23.35 0.69
N ASP A 28 -9.06 23.56 2.00
CA ASP A 28 -7.83 23.28 2.73
C ASP A 28 -7.63 21.75 2.85
N HIS A 29 -6.86 21.22 1.91
CA HIS A 29 -6.51 19.81 1.87
C HIS A 29 -5.62 19.39 3.04
N LYS A 30 -4.75 20.28 3.54
CA LYS A 30 -3.85 19.97 4.66
C LYS A 30 -4.64 19.81 5.96
N TRP A 31 -5.61 20.70 6.19
CA TRP A 31 -6.52 20.56 7.31
C TRP A 31 -7.32 19.25 7.24
N ARG A 32 -7.78 18.84 6.05
CA ARG A 32 -8.49 17.56 5.88
C ARG A 32 -7.62 16.35 6.18
N GLU A 33 -6.41 16.30 5.63
CA GLU A 33 -5.46 15.22 5.89
C GLU A 33 -5.10 15.13 7.38
N ALA A 34 -4.88 16.28 8.04
CA ALA A 34 -4.63 16.33 9.48
C ALA A 34 -5.81 15.76 10.30
N ASN A 35 -7.04 15.92 9.82
CA ASN A 35 -8.25 15.36 10.43
C ASN A 35 -8.59 13.94 9.93
N ARG A 36 -7.67 13.26 9.22
CA ARG A 36 -7.89 11.91 8.65
C ARG A 36 -9.08 11.84 7.69
N LEU A 37 -9.38 12.95 7.02
CA LEU A 37 -10.39 13.03 5.97
C LEU A 37 -9.73 12.87 4.61
N CYS A 38 -10.49 12.36 3.66
CA CYS A 38 -10.03 12.24 2.29
C CYS A 38 -9.71 13.62 1.69
N ARG A 39 -8.66 13.67 0.86
CA ARG A 39 -8.20 14.91 0.20
C ARG A 39 -9.29 15.52 -0.67
N ASN A 40 -9.95 14.70 -1.48
CA ASN A 40 -11.12 15.09 -2.26
C ASN A 40 -12.39 14.69 -1.49
N PRO A 41 -13.30 15.64 -1.15
CA PRO A 41 -14.55 15.32 -0.46
C PRO A 41 -15.49 14.40 -1.24
N ASN A 42 -15.37 14.35 -2.57
CA ASN A 42 -16.23 13.55 -3.44
C ASN A 42 -15.70 12.12 -3.67
N THR A 43 -14.60 11.75 -3.03
CA THR A 43 -14.00 10.41 -3.20
C THR A 43 -14.61 9.40 -2.26
N GLU A 44 -14.73 9.75 -0.98
CA GLU A 44 -15.28 8.90 0.07
C GLU A 44 -15.88 9.76 1.18
N GLY A 45 -16.85 9.19 1.91
CA GLY A 45 -17.49 9.84 3.03
C GLY A 45 -18.99 9.99 2.86
N PRO A 46 -19.67 10.61 3.85
CA PRO A 46 -21.13 10.61 3.93
C PRO A 46 -21.79 11.27 2.71
N LEU A 47 -21.15 12.26 2.09
CA LEU A 47 -21.66 12.93 0.89
C LEU A 47 -21.74 11.98 -0.33
N THR A 48 -20.86 10.99 -0.43
CA THR A 48 -20.74 10.11 -1.61
C THR A 48 -21.28 8.70 -1.36
N ASP A 49 -21.27 8.26 -0.10
CA ASP A 49 -21.62 6.90 0.27
C ASP A 49 -23.07 6.75 0.73
N LEU A 50 -23.68 7.81 1.25
CA LEU A 50 -25.11 7.82 1.63
C LEU A 50 -26.00 8.01 0.40
N PRO A 51 -27.26 7.54 0.45
CA PRO A 51 -28.21 7.77 -0.63
C PRO A 51 -28.72 9.22 -0.62
N ASP A 52 -28.89 9.80 -1.82
CA ASP A 52 -29.36 11.18 -1.99
C ASP A 52 -30.83 11.39 -1.57
N PHE A 53 -31.63 10.32 -1.58
CA PHE A 53 -33.03 10.33 -1.18
C PHE A 53 -33.40 9.00 -0.52
N THR A 54 -34.56 8.97 0.13
CA THR A 54 -35.21 7.76 0.67
C THR A 54 -36.71 7.81 0.39
N TYR A 55 -37.36 6.65 0.23
CA TYR A 55 -38.81 6.59 0.04
C TYR A 55 -39.52 7.00 1.34
N MET A 56 -40.69 7.65 1.24
CA MET A 56 -41.51 8.04 2.40
C MET A 56 -41.93 6.82 3.25
N ASP A 57 -42.12 5.68 2.59
CA ASP A 57 -42.43 4.40 3.24
C ASP A 57 -41.24 3.82 4.05
N GLY A 58 -40.07 4.48 4.03
CA GLY A 58 -38.85 3.99 4.69
C GLY A 58 -38.13 2.88 3.94
N ARG A 59 -38.53 2.57 2.71
CA ARG A 59 -37.81 1.58 1.87
C ARG A 59 -36.40 2.09 1.55
N PRO A 60 -35.39 1.21 1.53
CA PRO A 60 -34.03 1.59 1.20
C PRO A 60 -33.91 1.94 -0.28
N THR A 61 -33.01 2.87 -0.57
CA THR A 61 -32.72 3.32 -1.93
C THR A 61 -31.87 2.27 -2.65
N PRO A 62 -32.25 1.85 -3.87
CA PRO A 62 -31.47 0.88 -4.62
C PRO A 62 -30.09 1.47 -4.98
N PHE A 63 -29.08 0.61 -5.03
CA PHE A 63 -27.71 1.03 -5.33
C PHE A 63 -27.57 1.59 -6.75
N GLY A 64 -26.92 2.75 -6.87
CA GLY A 64 -26.45 3.26 -8.15
C GLY A 64 -25.31 2.42 -8.72
N ARG A 65 -25.12 2.46 -10.05
CA ARG A 65 -24.05 1.72 -10.74
C ARG A 65 -22.65 2.03 -10.16
N ALA A 66 -22.35 3.31 -9.94
CA ALA A 66 -21.05 3.75 -9.43
C ALA A 66 -20.83 3.31 -7.97
N GLN A 67 -21.87 3.40 -7.13
CA GLN A 67 -21.81 2.97 -5.74
C GLN A 67 -21.57 1.46 -5.65
N LYS A 68 -22.29 0.66 -6.45
CA LYS A 68 -22.06 -0.79 -6.57
C LYS A 68 -20.64 -1.10 -7.03
N PHE A 69 -20.12 -0.36 -8.02
CA PHE A 69 -18.76 -0.55 -8.50
C PHE A 69 -17.70 -0.25 -7.42
N ARG A 70 -17.88 0.83 -6.65
CA ARG A 70 -17.01 1.15 -5.49
C ARG A 70 -17.00 0.02 -4.47
N LEU A 71 -18.17 -0.50 -4.11
CA LEU A 71 -18.30 -1.61 -3.15
C LEU A 71 -17.55 -2.86 -3.62
N ILE A 72 -17.74 -3.26 -4.88
CA ILE A 72 -17.05 -4.45 -5.43
C ILE A 72 -15.53 -4.23 -5.46
N ASN A 73 -15.05 -3.03 -5.75
CA ASN A 73 -13.62 -2.73 -5.73
C ASN A 73 -13.03 -2.78 -4.32
N GLN A 74 -13.76 -2.27 -3.33
CA GLN A 74 -13.38 -2.38 -1.92
C GLN A 74 -13.30 -3.86 -1.49
N GLN A 75 -14.26 -4.69 -1.89
CA GLN A 75 -14.23 -6.14 -1.64
C GLN A 75 -12.99 -6.79 -2.25
N ARG A 76 -12.69 -6.53 -3.52
CA ARG A 76 -11.49 -7.06 -4.19
C ARG A 76 -10.19 -6.61 -3.53
N LEU A 77 -10.14 -5.37 -3.05
CA LEU A 77 -8.98 -4.86 -2.34
C LEU A 77 -8.81 -5.61 -1.00
N ALA A 78 -9.90 -5.81 -0.26
CA ALA A 78 -9.89 -6.55 0.99
C ALA A 78 -9.43 -8.01 0.79
N GLU A 79 -9.92 -8.68 -0.24
CA GLU A 79 -9.50 -10.04 -0.59
C GLU A 79 -7.99 -10.13 -0.87
N LYS A 80 -7.44 -9.16 -1.62
CA LYS A 80 -6.01 -9.08 -1.91
C LYS A 80 -5.18 -8.88 -0.64
N ILE A 81 -5.60 -7.95 0.22
CA ILE A 81 -4.92 -7.69 1.50
C ILE A 81 -4.91 -8.96 2.34
N TYR A 82 -6.06 -9.61 2.48
CA TYR A 82 -6.20 -10.84 3.27
C TYR A 82 -5.33 -11.99 2.74
N THR A 83 -5.29 -12.16 1.42
CA THR A 83 -4.47 -13.18 0.78
C THR A 83 -2.99 -12.89 1.02
N GLY A 84 -2.54 -11.65 0.80
CA GLY A 84 -1.15 -11.25 1.05
C GLY A 84 -0.73 -11.43 2.51
N THR A 85 -1.61 -11.10 3.47
CA THR A 85 -1.31 -11.33 4.91
C THR A 85 -1.13 -12.81 5.23
N LYS A 86 -1.98 -13.67 4.66
CA LYS A 86 -1.86 -15.13 4.83
C LYS A 86 -0.57 -15.69 4.25
N GLU A 87 -0.18 -15.23 3.07
CA GLU A 87 1.06 -15.66 2.42
C GLU A 87 2.28 -15.29 3.26
N ILE A 88 2.30 -14.08 3.83
CA ILE A 88 3.37 -13.63 4.72
C ILE A 88 3.43 -14.49 5.99
N GLU A 89 2.29 -14.72 6.65
CA GLU A 89 2.21 -15.59 7.82
C GLU A 89 2.71 -17.01 7.52
N PHE A 90 2.29 -17.56 6.38
CA PHE A 90 2.75 -18.87 5.91
C PHE A 90 4.27 -18.90 5.70
N ALA A 91 4.84 -17.89 5.05
CA ALA A 91 6.28 -17.80 4.81
C ALA A 91 7.08 -17.75 6.12
N ILE A 92 6.62 -16.94 7.10
CA ILE A 92 7.24 -16.84 8.42
C ILE A 92 7.20 -18.20 9.14
N ASN A 93 6.05 -18.86 9.17
CA ASN A 93 5.87 -20.13 9.86
C ASN A 93 6.69 -21.25 9.20
N ARG A 94 6.68 -21.31 7.86
CA ARG A 94 7.50 -22.26 7.10
C ARG A 94 8.99 -22.06 7.40
N HIS A 95 9.47 -20.82 7.40
CA HIS A 95 10.88 -20.52 7.68
C HIS A 95 11.30 -20.94 9.08
N LYS A 96 10.46 -20.65 10.09
CA LYS A 96 10.69 -21.10 11.47
C LYS A 96 10.78 -22.62 11.55
N LYS A 97 9.82 -23.32 10.94
CA LYS A 97 9.80 -24.78 10.92
C LYS A 97 11.05 -25.37 10.26
N LEU A 98 11.46 -24.85 9.10
CA LEU A 98 12.67 -25.32 8.41
C LEU A 98 13.93 -25.15 9.28
N LYS A 99 14.06 -24.02 9.97
CA LYS A 99 15.18 -23.80 10.90
C LYS A 99 15.16 -24.77 12.09
N GLU A 100 13.99 -25.03 12.66
CA GLU A 100 13.84 -26.00 13.75
C GLU A 100 14.21 -27.40 13.29
N ASP A 101 13.76 -27.79 12.10
CA ASP A 101 14.06 -29.10 11.50
C ASP A 101 15.57 -29.24 11.18
N GLU A 102 16.22 -28.18 10.68
CA GLU A 102 17.69 -28.16 10.49
C GLU A 102 18.46 -28.34 11.80
N ILE A 103 18.02 -27.70 12.88
CA ILE A 103 18.64 -27.82 14.20
C ILE A 103 18.44 -29.24 14.75
N LYS A 104 17.23 -29.78 14.66
CA LYS A 104 16.92 -31.16 15.08
C LYS A 104 17.74 -32.17 14.29
N ASN A 105 17.79 -32.06 12.97
CA ASN A 105 18.59 -32.96 12.13
C ASN A 105 20.08 -32.92 12.51
N LYS A 106 20.63 -31.73 12.78
CA LYS A 106 22.02 -31.62 13.26
C LYS A 106 22.21 -32.31 14.61
N GLN A 107 21.27 -32.13 15.52
CA GLN A 107 21.30 -32.79 16.84
C GLN A 107 21.21 -34.31 16.69
N ASP A 108 20.28 -34.83 15.89
CA ASP A 108 20.12 -36.26 15.63
C ASP A 108 21.38 -36.87 14.99
N ILE A 109 22.04 -36.15 14.08
CA ILE A 109 23.33 -36.56 13.50
C ILE A 109 24.42 -36.60 14.57
N LEU A 110 24.45 -35.66 15.51
CA LEU A 110 25.42 -35.66 16.61
C LEU A 110 25.15 -36.79 17.60
N ASP A 111 23.88 -37.04 17.93
CA ASP A 111 23.46 -38.07 18.89
C ASP A 111 23.65 -39.48 18.32
N SER A 112 23.50 -39.65 17.01
CA SER A 112 23.78 -40.92 16.32
C SER A 112 25.28 -41.20 16.13
N LYS A 113 26.16 -40.21 16.28
CA LYS A 113 27.61 -40.44 16.16
C LYS A 113 28.13 -41.31 17.30
N PHE A 114 28.96 -42.28 16.96
CA PHE A 114 29.65 -43.10 17.95
C PHE A 114 30.59 -42.25 18.82
N LYS A 115 30.85 -42.75 20.03
CA LYS A 115 31.80 -42.15 20.97
C LYS A 115 33.17 -41.98 20.30
N ARG A 116 33.83 -40.85 20.58
CA ARG A 116 35.22 -40.60 20.20
C ARG A 116 36.16 -41.72 20.69
N LYS A 117 37.19 -42.05 19.90
CA LYS A 117 38.17 -43.13 20.19
C LYS A 117 39.59 -42.57 20.38
N GLY A 118 40.49 -43.40 20.92
CA GLY A 118 41.94 -43.14 20.95
C GLY A 118 42.38 -42.01 21.88
N HIS A 119 43.39 -41.24 21.47
CA HIS A 119 43.99 -40.15 22.27
C HIS A 119 43.01 -39.04 22.68
N HIS A 120 41.87 -38.93 22.00
CA HIS A 120 40.79 -38.01 22.38
C HIS A 120 40.10 -38.37 23.70
N LEU A 121 40.27 -39.59 24.22
CA LEU A 121 39.78 -39.97 25.54
C LEU A 121 40.75 -39.55 26.67
N LEU A 122 42.03 -39.41 26.36
CA LEU A 122 43.10 -39.16 27.34
C LEU A 122 43.21 -37.67 27.73
N GLN A 123 42.72 -36.76 26.89
CA GLN A 123 42.75 -35.30 27.11
C GLN A 123 41.75 -34.80 28.18
N LYS A 124 41.14 -35.68 28.98
CA LYS A 124 40.04 -35.33 29.90
C LYS A 124 40.46 -35.10 31.36
N ASN A 125 41.76 -35.08 31.63
CA ASN A 125 42.31 -34.92 32.98
C ASN A 125 43.20 -33.66 33.03
N GLU A 126 42.59 -32.50 33.22
CA GLU A 126 43.16 -31.26 33.78
C GLU A 126 42.01 -30.30 34.10
#